data_AF-Q5MGH3-F1
#
_entry.id   AF-Q5MGH3-F1
#
_cell.length_a   1.000
_cell.length_b   1.000
_cell.length_c   1.000
_cell.angle_alpha   90.00
_cell.angle_beta   90.00
_cell.angle_gamma   90.00
#
_symmetry.space_group_name_H-M   'P 1'
#
loop_
_entity.id
_entity.type
_entity.pdbx_description
1 polymer ?
#
loop_
_entity_poly.entity_id
_entity_poly.type
_entity_poly.pdbx_seq_one_letter_code
_entity_poly.pdbx_strand_id
1 'polypeptide(L)'
;PSLSENKRIMKLLVVFFALVLCFDVSLADCPSGEYNPGPNCSFEIICGLRSAHTYRRHYCDCWCNPGFIRDTVTGACVEKCPLSDY
;
A
#
# COMPACT_ATOMS: atom_id res chain seq x y z
N PRO A 1 40.40 9.88 -22.36
CA PRO A 1 39.39 8.87 -22.76
C PRO A 1 39.18 8.84 -24.27
N SER A 2 39.27 7.65 -24.86
CA SER A 2 39.06 7.45 -26.29
C SER A 2 37.57 7.61 -26.67
N LEU A 3 37.27 7.98 -27.93
CA LEU A 3 35.88 8.14 -28.41
C LEU A 3 35.03 6.86 -28.19
N SER A 4 35.67 5.68 -28.20
CA SER A 4 35.02 4.40 -27.97
C SER A 4 34.66 4.15 -26.50
N GLU A 5 35.48 4.62 -25.56
CA GLU A 5 35.18 4.62 -24.12
C GLU A 5 33.96 5.49 -23.79
N ASN A 6 33.91 6.71 -24.33
CA ASN A 6 32.80 7.63 -24.08
C ASN A 6 31.46 7.07 -24.57
N LYS A 7 31.46 6.35 -25.70
CA LYS A 7 30.26 5.65 -26.21
C LYS A 7 29.81 4.50 -25.30
N ARG A 8 30.74 3.78 -24.67
CA ARG A 8 30.40 2.71 -23.71
C ARG A 8 29.82 3.28 -22.43
N ILE A 9 30.41 4.35 -21.91
CA ILE A 9 29.93 5.06 -20.71
C ILE A 9 28.53 5.62 -20.94
N MET A 10 28.28 6.24 -22.09
CA MET A 10 26.96 6.79 -22.42
C MET A 10 25.88 5.69 -22.50
N LYS A 11 26.20 4.53 -23.09
CA LYS A 11 25.27 3.38 -23.11
C LYS A 11 24.96 2.86 -21.71
N LEU A 12 25.97 2.75 -20.86
CA LEU A 12 25.79 2.33 -19.47
C LEU A 12 24.92 3.32 -18.68
N LEU A 13 25.12 4.62 -18.86
CA LEU A 13 24.30 5.66 -18.24
C LEU A 13 22.84 5.60 -18.71
N VAL A 14 22.60 5.39 -20.01
CA VAL A 14 21.24 5.26 -20.55
C VAL A 14 20.54 4.03 -19.98
N VAL A 15 21.24 2.89 -19.87
CA VAL A 15 20.69 1.67 -19.26
C VAL A 15 20.41 1.89 -17.77
N PHE A 16 21.33 2.53 -17.05
CA PHE A 16 21.13 2.85 -15.63
C PHE A 16 19.93 3.79 -15.43
N PHE A 17 19.79 4.82 -16.25
CA PHE A 17 18.67 5.76 -16.18
C PHE A 17 17.34 5.07 -16.51
N ALA A 18 17.32 4.17 -17.50
CA ALA A 18 16.15 3.35 -17.80
C ALA A 18 15.76 2.43 -16.63
N LEU A 19 16.75 1.82 -15.96
CA LEU A 19 16.49 1.01 -14.77
C LEU A 19 15.90 1.83 -13.62
N VAL A 20 16.44 3.03 -13.34
CA VAL A 20 15.91 3.93 -12.31
C VAL A 20 14.48 4.37 -12.60
N LEU A 21 14.15 4.71 -13.84
CA LEU A 21 12.77 5.03 -14.24
C LEU A 21 11.83 3.82 -14.11
N CYS A 22 12.34 2.61 -14.28
CA CYS A 22 11.57 1.39 -14.03
C CYS A 22 11.41 1.08 -12.54
N PHE A 23 12.13 1.73 -11.62
CA PHE A 23 11.96 1.52 -10.16
C PHE A 23 10.78 2.30 -9.56
N ASP A 24 10.11 3.16 -10.33
CA ASP A 24 8.79 3.71 -9.96
C ASP A 24 7.66 2.65 -10.09
N VAL A 25 7.94 1.42 -9.68
CA VAL A 25 6.96 0.34 -9.60
C VAL A 25 6.05 0.61 -8.41
N SER A 26 4.95 1.29 -8.71
CA SER A 26 3.61 1.03 -8.18
C SER A 26 3.53 0.80 -6.67
N LEU A 27 3.59 1.89 -5.90
CA LEU A 27 2.63 1.99 -4.79
C LEU A 27 1.26 2.15 -5.46
N ALA A 28 0.50 1.05 -5.57
CA ALA A 28 -0.88 1.13 -6.02
C ALA A 28 -1.59 2.18 -5.15
N ASP A 29 -2.11 3.23 -5.78
CA ASP A 29 -2.84 4.27 -5.06
C ASP A 29 -4.02 3.65 -4.32
N CYS A 30 -4.23 4.07 -3.07
CA CYS A 30 -5.34 3.59 -2.27
C CYS A 30 -6.67 4.09 -2.83
N PRO A 31 -7.74 3.30 -2.73
CA PRO A 31 -9.07 3.75 -3.11
C PRO A 31 -9.50 4.94 -2.25
N SER A 32 -10.46 5.72 -2.76
CA SER A 32 -10.95 6.90 -2.04
C SER A 32 -11.53 6.53 -0.67
N GLY A 33 -11.12 7.27 0.37
CA GLY A 33 -11.49 6.98 1.76
C GLY A 33 -10.46 6.13 2.51
N GLU A 34 -9.38 5.72 1.84
CA GLU A 34 -8.31 4.93 2.40
C GLU A 34 -6.95 5.61 2.23
N TYR A 35 -5.98 5.20 3.05
CA TYR A 35 -4.61 5.69 3.03
C TYR A 35 -3.61 4.55 3.17
N ASN A 36 -2.39 4.75 2.68
CA ASN A 36 -1.31 3.79 2.87
C ASN A 36 -0.68 3.98 4.26
N PRO A 37 -0.75 2.99 5.17
CA PRO A 37 -0.18 3.09 6.52
C PRO A 37 1.35 3.05 6.55
N GLY A 38 1.99 2.78 5.40
CA GLY A 38 3.44 2.66 5.27
C GLY A 38 3.98 1.29 5.71
N PRO A 39 5.31 1.13 5.67
CA PRO A 39 5.98 -0.16 5.87
C PRO A 39 5.92 -0.69 7.30
N ASN A 40 5.62 0.18 8.28
CA ASN A 40 5.47 -0.17 9.69
C ASN A 40 3.99 -0.17 10.11
N CYS A 41 3.14 -0.76 9.27
CA CYS A 41 1.70 -0.84 9.53
C CYS A 41 1.43 -1.59 10.85
N SER A 42 0.50 -1.07 11.65
CA SER A 42 0.05 -1.66 12.92
C SER A 42 -1.18 -2.56 12.68
N PHE A 43 -2.16 -2.57 13.58
CA PHE A 43 -3.47 -3.21 13.37
C PHE A 43 -4.52 -2.17 12.97
N GLU A 44 -5.25 -2.43 11.88
CA GLU A 44 -6.45 -1.70 11.50
C GLU A 44 -7.65 -2.18 12.35
N ILE A 45 -8.56 -1.28 12.71
CA ILE A 45 -9.81 -1.61 13.41
C ILE A 45 -10.83 -2.09 12.36
N ILE A 46 -11.44 -3.25 12.58
CA ILE A 46 -12.36 -3.87 11.63
C ILE A 46 -13.66 -4.35 12.31
N CYS A 47 -14.78 -4.28 11.60
CA CYS A 47 -16.08 -4.84 11.97
C CYS A 47 -16.22 -6.25 11.37
N GLY A 48 -16.58 -7.26 12.19
CA GLY A 48 -16.85 -8.61 11.68
C GLY A 48 -16.33 -9.78 12.52
N LEU A 49 -15.63 -9.52 13.63
CA LEU A 49 -15.21 -10.57 14.55
C LEU A 49 -15.84 -10.34 15.93
N ARG A 50 -16.36 -11.41 16.55
CA ARG A 50 -16.85 -11.42 17.95
C ARG A 50 -15.77 -11.06 18.97
N SER A 51 -14.53 -10.90 18.54
CA SER A 51 -13.50 -10.25 19.34
C SER A 51 -12.57 -9.45 18.44
N ALA A 52 -12.21 -8.24 18.87
CA ALA A 52 -11.09 -7.46 18.37
C ALA A 52 -9.75 -8.15 18.74
N HIS A 53 -9.62 -9.44 18.44
CA HIS A 53 -8.42 -10.21 18.70
C HIS A 53 -7.66 -10.44 17.41
N THR A 54 -6.47 -9.84 17.42
CA THR A 54 -5.32 -10.01 16.54
C THR A 54 -5.21 -11.40 15.93
N TYR A 55 -5.75 -11.60 14.74
CA TYR A 55 -5.05 -12.48 13.80
C TYR A 55 -3.82 -11.70 13.36
N ARG A 56 -2.63 -12.10 13.81
CA ARG A 56 -1.35 -11.52 13.36
C ARG A 56 -1.15 -11.87 11.88
N ARG A 57 -1.91 -11.25 10.98
CA ARG A 57 -1.47 -11.04 9.61
C ARG A 57 -1.00 -9.59 9.58
N HIS A 58 0.29 -9.39 9.32
CA HIS A 58 0.80 -8.08 8.94
C HIS A 58 0.00 -7.66 7.70
N TYR A 59 -0.97 -6.77 7.89
CA TYR A 59 -1.86 -6.28 6.85
C TYR A 59 -1.46 -4.83 6.56
N CYS A 60 -0.52 -4.67 5.62
CA CYS A 60 -0.02 -3.37 5.17
C CYS A 60 -0.67 -2.91 3.86
N ASP A 61 -1.88 -3.39 3.58
CA ASP A 61 -2.71 -2.83 2.51
C ASP A 61 -3.22 -1.44 2.92
N CYS A 62 -4.00 -0.82 2.05
CA CYS A 62 -4.68 0.44 2.33
C CYS A 62 -5.60 0.32 3.56
N TRP A 63 -5.60 1.33 4.40
CA TRP A 63 -6.38 1.41 5.63
C TRP A 63 -7.44 2.50 5.50
N CYS A 64 -8.60 2.29 6.13
CA CYS A 64 -9.62 3.31 6.26
C CYS A 64 -9.07 4.55 6.94
N ASN A 65 -9.44 5.73 6.44
CA ASN A 65 -9.04 7.00 7.02
C ASN A 65 -9.35 7.07 8.53
N PRO A 66 -8.57 7.84 9.31
CA PRO A 66 -8.81 8.01 10.73
C PRO A 66 -10.26 8.41 11.03
N GLY A 67 -10.91 7.70 11.96
CA GLY A 67 -12.33 7.89 12.29
C GLY A 67 -13.29 6.94 11.59
N PHE A 68 -12.81 6.15 10.63
CA PHE A 68 -13.58 5.10 9.96
C PHE A 68 -13.07 3.71 10.35
N ILE A 69 -13.91 2.71 10.16
CA ILE A 69 -13.70 1.31 10.51
C ILE A 69 -13.98 0.46 9.28
N ARG A 70 -13.13 -0.53 8.99
CA ARG A 70 -13.36 -1.41 7.83
C ARG A 70 -14.40 -2.46 8.17
N ASP A 71 -15.51 -2.49 7.42
CA ASP A 71 -16.43 -3.61 7.44
C ASP A 71 -15.85 -4.78 6.63
N THR A 72 -15.58 -5.90 7.29
CA THR A 72 -15.02 -7.09 6.62
C THR A 72 -16.03 -7.80 5.72
N VAL A 73 -17.33 -7.54 5.88
CA VAL A 73 -18.38 -8.14 5.06
C VAL A 73 -18.48 -7.43 3.71
N THR A 74 -18.56 -6.09 3.72
CA THR A 74 -18.70 -5.27 2.52
C THR A 74 -17.37 -4.77 1.95
N GLY A 75 -16.30 -4.81 2.73
CA GLY A 75 -15.00 -4.20 2.42
C GLY A 75 -14.96 -2.68 2.60
N ALA A 76 -16.07 -2.03 2.93
CA ALA A 76 -16.21 -0.58 2.97
C ALA A 76 -15.72 0.04 4.29
N CYS A 77 -15.25 1.29 4.22
CA CYS A 77 -14.94 2.10 5.39
C CYS A 77 -16.20 2.81 5.91
N VAL A 78 -16.62 2.48 7.14
CA VAL A 78 -17.84 2.98 7.77
C VAL A 78 -17.53 3.71 9.09
N GLU A 79 -18.33 4.71 9.46
CA GLU A 79 -18.12 5.44 10.73
C GLU A 79 -18.40 4.59 11.97
N LYS A 80 -19.31 3.62 11.85
CA LYS A 80 -19.72 2.72 12.92
C LYS A 80 -20.01 1.34 12.35
N CYS A 81 -19.69 0.30 13.11
CA CYS A 81 -20.05 -1.05 12.71
C CYS A 81 -21.57 -1.15 12.53
N PRO A 82 -22.04 -1.65 11.39
CA PRO A 82 -23.46 -1.92 11.22
C PRO A 82 -23.90 -2.87 12.34
N LEU A 83 -25.05 -2.58 12.95
CA LEU A 83 -25.71 -3.52 13.85
C LEU A 83 -26.04 -4.73 12.99
N SER A 84 -25.19 -5.74 13.02
CA SER A 84 -25.52 -7.03 12.43
C SER A 84 -26.67 -7.56 13.27
N ASP A 85 -27.88 -7.54 12.70
CA ASP A 85 -29.02 -8.31 13.20
C ASP A 85 -28.62 -9.79 13.17
N TYR A 86 -28.04 -10.27 14.27
CA TYR A 86 -27.78 -11.69 14.53
C TYR A 86 -28.92 -12.28 15.34
#